data_AF-A0A9D7H5P8-F1
#
_entry.id   AF-A0A9D7H5P8-F1
#
_cell.length_a   1.000
_cell.length_b   1.000
_cell.length_c   1.000
_cell.angle_alpha   90.00
_cell.angle_beta   90.00
_cell.angle_gamma   90.00
#
_symmetry.space_group_name_H-M   'P 1'
#
loop_
_entity.id
_entity.type
_entity.pdbx_description
1 polymer ?
#
loop_
_entity_poly.entity_id
_entity_poly.type
_entity_poly.pdbx_seq_one_letter_code
_entity_poly.pdbx_strand_id
1 'polypeptide(L)'
;MKRFLPIVAIVVIAASCSEAATSTTPTTGAPDGETGDGGLAEADGGSTADATTGADGATSVDGATAPDAVSEDATASDANDASANDGAADAALDGPAGCVAGGACSDNAGFPCREGVVACVDGGPTCVDGAAATEGTPCTSGLCGSGSCRPSVTVSNSWNPSFASVVPGRTCSDAMSFAVTGLTTTSATVSTSSDGTQLSAGASCLSQGDEVLLINLQGSIGEVANVGNWELLQVASYSVPSKTVTFATAKTRNYGAGNDDTKIGPTGVSGKTQRVMLMRVPRFGVLTVTNTGTVATQPWEALMGIGGVTALRAVKLTVDGTISADARGYRDGRGSVDRSCVYNVPTMRGESIGGFAAVGGGGAPIGGSSGWVMNDPSPPTSFAGDDLPLMPGAAHAQAGEAGKNPLGRTFGADGTTYGVSDATKLTMGSGAGGGLACGASFADQPILDPFVLASRSGGITLLLVGELTVGATGKISASGAATAAKPASGGYVFIKGGALNVGTGQVKAVGGTATGTAGAFKDEVVKGGDGYVVLQGTSVTGTTSPAANQL
;
A
#
# COMPACT_ATOMS: atom_id res chain seq x y z
N MET A 1 -1.62 -16.28 58.02
CA MET A 1 -2.35 -15.56 56.95
C MET A 1 -1.89 -14.11 56.93
N LYS A 2 -1.13 -13.70 55.90
CA LYS A 2 -0.98 -12.34 55.37
C LYS A 2 -0.06 -12.46 54.15
N ARG A 3 -0.65 -12.35 52.94
CA ARG A 3 0.06 -12.37 51.66
C ARG A 3 0.60 -10.97 51.37
N PHE A 4 1.89 -10.88 51.05
CA PHE A 4 2.51 -9.73 50.40
C PHE A 4 2.44 -9.95 48.87
N LEU A 5 1.94 -8.96 48.14
CA LEU A 5 2.13 -8.83 46.68
C LEU A 5 3.34 -7.93 46.42
N PRO A 6 4.18 -8.21 45.42
CA PRO A 6 5.14 -7.23 44.91
C PRO A 6 4.48 -6.35 43.83
N ILE A 7 4.65 -5.04 44.00
CA ILE A 7 4.32 -4.01 43.01
C ILE A 7 5.45 -4.01 41.96
N VAL A 8 5.08 -4.23 40.69
CA VAL A 8 5.99 -4.05 39.54
C VAL A 8 5.91 -2.59 39.12
N ALA A 9 7.00 -1.85 39.28
CA ALA A 9 7.15 -0.49 38.79
C ALA A 9 7.43 -0.52 37.27
N ILE A 10 6.53 0.06 36.49
CA ILE A 10 6.72 0.32 35.06
C ILE A 10 7.48 1.64 34.95
N VAL A 11 8.74 1.58 34.51
CA VAL A 11 9.54 2.75 34.14
C VAL A 11 9.13 3.17 32.74
N VAL A 12 8.42 4.30 32.63
CA VAL A 12 8.18 4.99 31.36
C VAL A 12 9.36 5.94 31.13
N ILE A 13 10.23 5.61 30.18
CA ILE A 13 11.28 6.52 29.70
C ILE A 13 10.63 7.43 28.66
N ALA A 14 10.25 8.64 29.08
CA ALA A 14 9.91 9.72 28.16
C ALA A 14 11.21 10.38 27.68
N ALA A 15 11.56 10.17 26.41
CA ALA A 15 12.64 10.92 25.77
C ALA A 15 12.10 12.29 25.37
N SER A 16 12.47 13.33 26.12
CA SER A 16 12.26 14.73 25.76
C SER A 16 13.40 15.21 24.86
N CYS A 17 13.13 15.40 23.57
CA CYS A 17 13.99 16.22 22.72
C CYS A 17 13.67 17.70 22.99
N SER A 18 14.63 18.40 23.62
CA SER A 18 14.64 19.86 23.74
C SER A 18 15.51 20.40 22.60
N GLU A 19 14.89 21.13 21.66
CA GLU A 19 15.63 21.95 20.71
C GLU A 19 15.92 23.30 21.34
N ALA A 20 17.21 23.61 21.50
CA ALA A 20 17.68 24.92 21.92
C ALA A 20 17.63 25.89 20.72
N ALA A 21 16.71 26.86 20.79
CA ALA A 21 16.69 27.99 19.87
C ALA A 21 17.75 29.02 20.30
N THR A 22 18.84 29.14 19.56
CA THR A 22 19.75 30.28 19.64
C THR A 22 19.14 31.48 18.92
N SER A 23 18.70 32.45 19.72
CA SER A 23 18.27 33.78 19.33
C SER A 23 19.49 34.65 18.98
N THR A 24 19.59 35.11 17.74
CA THR A 24 20.52 36.18 17.34
C THR A 24 19.72 37.43 16.96
N THR A 25 19.88 38.47 17.78
CA THR A 25 19.39 39.84 17.59
C THR A 25 20.10 40.52 16.41
N PRO A 26 19.43 41.33 15.59
CA PRO A 26 20.11 42.35 14.79
C PRO A 26 19.98 43.74 15.42
N THR A 27 21.13 44.40 15.46
CA THR A 27 21.37 45.78 15.90
C THR A 27 20.80 46.82 14.93
N THR A 28 20.38 47.93 15.52
CA THR A 28 19.98 49.21 14.93
C THR A 28 21.02 49.84 14.02
N GLY A 29 20.58 50.45 12.90
CA GLY A 29 21.39 51.36 12.11
C GLY A 29 20.62 51.97 10.93
N ALA A 30 19.99 53.12 11.15
CA ALA A 30 19.70 54.11 10.11
C ALA A 30 21.02 54.90 9.83
N PRO A 31 21.23 55.61 8.69
CA PRO A 31 20.33 56.69 8.27
C PRO A 31 20.26 57.00 6.74
N ASP A 32 19.38 57.97 6.43
CA ASP A 32 19.36 58.97 5.34
C ASP A 32 19.06 58.59 3.86
N GLY A 33 17.93 59.14 3.37
CA GLY A 33 17.86 60.04 2.21
C GLY A 33 18.01 59.48 0.79
N GLU A 34 16.93 59.51 0.00
CA GLU A 34 16.75 60.45 -1.12
C GLU A 34 15.49 60.15 -1.95
N THR A 35 14.95 61.22 -2.50
CA THR A 35 13.80 61.36 -3.41
C THR A 35 14.02 60.70 -4.77
N GLY A 36 12.98 60.13 -5.38
CA GLY A 36 13.03 59.68 -6.78
C GLY A 36 11.68 59.29 -7.34
N ASP A 37 11.04 60.25 -8.00
CA ASP A 37 9.85 60.15 -8.84
C ASP A 37 10.11 59.28 -10.11
N GLY A 38 9.07 58.68 -10.69
CA GLY A 38 9.20 58.01 -12.00
C GLY A 38 8.28 56.80 -12.22
N GLY A 39 7.08 57.06 -12.74
CA GLY A 39 6.11 56.03 -13.13
C GLY A 39 6.46 55.23 -14.39
N LEU A 40 5.74 54.12 -14.60
CA LEU A 40 5.54 53.40 -15.86
C LEU A 40 4.26 52.54 -15.68
N ALA A 41 3.14 52.92 -16.30
CA ALA A 41 2.67 52.46 -17.62
C ALA A 41 1.87 51.15 -17.55
N GLU A 42 0.54 51.29 -17.65
CA GLU A 42 -0.41 50.26 -18.03
C GLU A 42 -0.10 49.76 -19.44
N ALA A 43 -0.25 48.44 -19.66
CA ALA A 43 -0.35 47.86 -20.99
C ALA A 43 -1.44 46.79 -20.98
N ASP A 44 -2.60 47.19 -21.53
CA ASP A 44 -3.61 46.33 -22.12
C ASP A 44 -3.00 45.44 -23.21
N GLY A 45 -3.49 44.20 -23.31
CA GLY A 45 -3.09 43.27 -24.35
C GLY A 45 -4.03 42.07 -24.43
N GLY A 46 -5.22 42.29 -24.98
CA GLY A 46 -6.19 41.24 -25.29
C GLY A 46 -5.71 40.28 -26.39
N SER A 47 -6.21 39.04 -26.32
CA SER A 47 -6.16 38.08 -27.41
C SER A 47 -7.42 37.21 -27.38
N THR A 48 -8.19 37.33 -28.46
CA THR A 48 -9.41 36.60 -28.79
C THR A 48 -9.06 35.23 -29.36
N ALA A 49 -9.63 34.16 -28.79
CA ALA A 49 -9.62 32.83 -29.41
C ALA A 49 -10.86 32.69 -30.31
N ASP A 50 -10.60 32.60 -31.61
CA ASP A 50 -11.55 32.23 -32.67
C ASP A 50 -11.50 30.72 -32.90
N ALA A 51 -12.67 30.13 -33.12
CA ALA A 51 -12.89 28.71 -33.31
C ALA A 51 -13.23 28.44 -34.76
N THR A 52 -12.56 27.49 -35.43
CA THR A 52 -13.16 26.78 -36.56
C THR A 52 -12.64 25.35 -36.73
N THR A 53 -13.61 24.50 -37.04
CA THR A 53 -13.58 23.10 -37.45
C THR A 53 -13.04 22.88 -38.86
N GLY A 54 -12.43 21.72 -39.14
CA GLY A 54 -12.17 21.28 -40.51
C GLY A 54 -11.78 19.81 -40.59
N ALA A 55 -12.63 19.01 -41.23
CA ALA A 55 -12.44 17.61 -41.57
C ALA A 55 -11.87 17.45 -43.00
N ASP A 56 -11.57 16.19 -43.33
CA ASP A 56 -11.41 15.57 -44.66
C ASP A 56 -10.00 15.50 -45.29
N GLY A 57 -9.66 14.31 -45.79
CA GLY A 57 -8.60 14.13 -46.79
C GLY A 57 -7.96 12.73 -46.82
N ALA A 58 -8.65 11.75 -47.43
CA ALA A 58 -8.10 10.45 -47.81
C ALA A 58 -7.55 10.46 -49.26
N THR A 59 -6.44 9.76 -49.51
CA THR A 59 -6.00 9.10 -50.77
C THR A 59 -4.79 8.22 -50.44
N SER A 60 -4.83 6.87 -50.50
CA SER A 60 -4.40 5.97 -51.62
C SER A 60 -3.23 6.52 -52.47
N VAL A 61 -2.19 5.77 -52.88
CA VAL A 61 -2.18 4.59 -53.77
C VAL A 61 -0.77 3.91 -53.72
N ASP A 62 -0.76 2.57 -53.78
CA ASP A 62 0.16 1.53 -54.31
C ASP A 62 1.71 1.61 -54.28
N GLY A 63 2.31 0.42 -54.09
CA GLY A 63 3.65 0.12 -54.63
C GLY A 63 4.36 -1.10 -54.04
N ALA A 64 3.89 -2.31 -54.33
CA ALA A 64 4.58 -3.56 -54.01
C ALA A 64 5.75 -3.84 -54.96
N THR A 65 6.90 -4.32 -54.46
CA THR A 65 7.70 -5.39 -55.12
C THR A 65 8.79 -5.96 -54.19
N ALA A 66 8.71 -7.26 -53.94
CA ALA A 66 9.83 -8.18 -53.71
C ALA A 66 9.87 -9.12 -54.95
N PRO A 67 10.81 -10.07 -55.14
CA PRO A 67 11.94 -10.50 -54.30
C PRO A 67 13.27 -10.65 -55.09
N ASP A 68 14.36 -11.05 -54.45
CA ASP A 68 15.35 -11.90 -55.13
C ASP A 68 16.25 -12.68 -54.16
N ALA A 69 16.47 -13.94 -54.52
CA ALA A 69 17.26 -14.94 -53.81
C ALA A 69 18.42 -15.40 -54.71
N VAL A 70 19.62 -15.56 -54.14
CA VAL A 70 20.82 -16.19 -54.74
C VAL A 70 21.61 -16.74 -53.52
N SER A 71 21.76 -18.03 -53.22
CA SER A 71 22.35 -19.22 -53.88
C SER A 71 23.89 -19.24 -53.96
N GLU A 72 24.47 -20.33 -53.42
CA GLU A 72 25.83 -20.89 -53.61
C GLU A 72 26.98 -20.09 -52.96
N ASP A 73 28.01 -20.67 -52.34
CA ASP A 73 28.80 -21.85 -52.70
C ASP A 73 29.65 -22.33 -51.49
N ALA A 74 30.02 -23.60 -51.54
CA ALA A 74 30.85 -24.31 -50.58
C ALA A 74 32.35 -24.11 -50.85
N THR A 75 33.19 -24.16 -49.81
CA THR A 75 34.53 -24.78 -49.94
C THR A 75 35.00 -25.30 -48.59
N ALA A 76 35.39 -26.58 -48.61
CA ALA A 76 36.14 -27.27 -47.58
C ALA A 76 37.65 -27.01 -47.76
N SER A 77 38.40 -26.98 -46.66
CA SER A 77 39.81 -27.38 -46.67
C SER A 77 40.29 -27.78 -45.27
N ASP A 78 40.62 -29.06 -45.17
CA ASP A 78 41.60 -29.75 -44.31
C ASP A 78 42.55 -28.91 -43.44
N ALA A 79 42.77 -29.37 -42.19
CA ALA A 79 44.08 -29.93 -41.81
C ALA A 79 44.10 -30.45 -40.35
N ASN A 80 44.56 -31.69 -40.24
CA ASN A 80 45.17 -32.38 -39.11
C ASN A 80 45.69 -31.50 -37.96
N ASP A 81 45.33 -31.85 -36.72
CA ASP A 81 46.35 -32.03 -35.68
C ASP A 81 45.95 -33.18 -34.74
N ALA A 82 46.84 -34.17 -34.68
CA ALA A 82 46.77 -35.31 -33.80
C ALA A 82 47.98 -35.20 -32.87
N SER A 83 47.74 -35.01 -31.58
CA SER A 83 48.68 -35.43 -30.55
C SER A 83 47.94 -35.93 -29.32
N ALA A 84 48.28 -37.18 -28.98
CA ALA A 84 47.90 -37.89 -27.78
C ALA A 84 48.95 -37.67 -26.67
N ASN A 85 48.60 -38.12 -25.46
CA ASN A 85 49.24 -37.98 -24.15
C ASN A 85 48.84 -36.68 -23.44
N ASP A 86 48.46 -36.67 -22.16
CA ASP A 86 48.79 -37.57 -21.05
C ASP A 86 47.77 -37.37 -19.90
N GLY A 87 47.54 -38.44 -19.14
CA GLY A 87 46.73 -38.38 -17.93
C GLY A 87 47.50 -37.74 -16.77
N ALA A 88 46.86 -36.83 -16.06
CA ALA A 88 47.20 -36.49 -14.68
C ALA A 88 45.95 -35.99 -13.96
N ALA A 89 45.83 -36.43 -12.71
CA ALA A 89 44.74 -36.16 -11.80
C ALA A 89 44.48 -34.65 -11.63
N ASP A 90 43.23 -34.24 -11.86
CA ASP A 90 42.70 -33.00 -11.32
C ASP A 90 41.65 -33.35 -10.26
N ALA A 91 42.16 -33.73 -9.09
CA ALA A 91 41.41 -33.92 -7.87
C ALA A 91 41.58 -32.68 -7.00
N ALA A 92 41.03 -31.55 -7.45
CA ALA A 92 40.67 -30.39 -6.64
C ALA A 92 40.26 -29.29 -7.60
N LEU A 93 38.97 -28.98 -7.70
CA LEU A 93 38.39 -27.64 -7.82
C LEU A 93 36.86 -27.81 -7.92
N ASP A 94 36.15 -26.85 -7.33
CA ASP A 94 34.70 -26.69 -7.24
C ASP A 94 33.97 -27.53 -6.16
N GLY A 95 33.89 -26.93 -4.97
CA GLY A 95 32.81 -27.25 -4.03
C GLY A 95 31.44 -26.99 -4.67
N PRO A 96 30.38 -27.68 -4.25
CA PRO A 96 29.13 -27.71 -5.00
C PRO A 96 28.54 -26.31 -5.11
N ALA A 97 28.40 -25.83 -6.36
CA ALA A 97 27.54 -24.71 -6.68
C ALA A 97 26.12 -25.05 -6.18
N GLY A 98 25.65 -24.31 -5.18
CA GLY A 98 24.35 -24.52 -4.58
C GLY A 98 23.23 -24.39 -5.61
N CYS A 99 22.21 -25.23 -5.48
CA CYS A 99 21.04 -25.21 -6.34
C CYS A 99 20.34 -23.84 -6.27
N VAL A 100 20.11 -23.21 -7.42
CA VAL A 100 19.34 -21.96 -7.50
C VAL A 100 17.85 -22.29 -7.51
N ALA A 101 17.07 -21.63 -6.64
CA ALA A 101 15.62 -21.78 -6.61
C ALA A 101 15.02 -21.47 -8.00
N GLY A 102 14.41 -22.47 -8.65
CA GLY A 102 13.81 -22.33 -9.98
C GLY A 102 14.76 -22.58 -11.17
N GLY A 103 16.04 -22.87 -10.95
CA GLY A 103 16.95 -23.35 -11.98
C GLY A 103 16.81 -24.86 -12.21
N ALA A 104 17.11 -25.34 -13.42
CA ALA A 104 17.37 -26.76 -13.63
C ALA A 104 18.64 -27.16 -12.84
N CYS A 105 18.66 -28.34 -12.24
CA CYS A 105 19.80 -28.88 -11.50
C CYS A 105 20.94 -29.34 -12.44
N SER A 106 21.35 -28.52 -13.42
CA SER A 106 22.14 -29.01 -14.56
C SER A 106 23.66 -29.07 -14.34
N ASP A 107 24.21 -28.41 -13.32
CA ASP A 107 25.65 -28.13 -13.30
C ASP A 107 26.32 -28.69 -12.03
N ASN A 108 26.46 -30.02 -11.95
CA ASN A 108 27.42 -30.64 -11.04
C ASN A 108 28.25 -31.68 -11.82
N ALA A 109 29.47 -31.31 -12.19
CA ALA A 109 30.39 -32.20 -12.90
C ALA A 109 30.90 -33.28 -11.94
N GLY A 110 30.23 -34.44 -11.91
CA GLY A 110 30.66 -35.62 -11.13
C GLY A 110 29.57 -36.33 -10.34
N PHE A 111 28.34 -35.79 -10.26
CA PHE A 111 27.19 -36.45 -9.61
C PHE A 111 25.96 -36.44 -10.54
N PRO A 112 25.17 -37.52 -10.61
CA PRO A 112 24.09 -37.68 -11.59
C PRO A 112 22.80 -36.92 -11.22
N CYS A 113 22.85 -35.62 -10.96
CA CYS A 113 21.65 -34.80 -10.80
C CYS A 113 21.02 -34.38 -12.15
N ARG A 114 21.16 -35.20 -13.21
CA ARG A 114 20.72 -34.84 -14.57
C ARG A 114 19.20 -34.72 -14.73
N GLU A 115 18.44 -35.20 -13.75
CA GLU A 115 16.99 -35.03 -13.61
C GLU A 115 16.60 -34.62 -12.18
N GLY A 116 17.48 -33.85 -11.51
CA GLY A 116 17.23 -33.42 -10.15
C GLY A 116 15.98 -32.55 -10.03
N VAL A 117 15.12 -32.87 -9.08
CA VAL A 117 13.95 -32.07 -8.70
C VAL A 117 14.21 -31.39 -7.38
N VAL A 118 13.50 -30.29 -7.13
CA VAL A 118 13.56 -29.61 -5.85
C VAL A 118 12.87 -30.47 -4.77
N ALA A 119 13.66 -30.99 -3.83
CA ALA A 119 13.15 -31.65 -2.63
C ALA A 119 12.60 -30.65 -1.63
N CYS A 120 11.59 -31.12 -0.89
CA CYS A 120 11.08 -30.39 0.25
C CYS A 120 11.92 -30.63 1.50
N VAL A 121 13.05 -29.95 1.60
CA VAL A 121 13.89 -30.00 2.80
C VAL A 121 13.90 -28.67 3.54
N ASP A 122 14.29 -28.72 4.81
CA ASP A 122 14.56 -27.53 5.60
C ASP A 122 15.83 -26.84 5.09
N GLY A 123 15.86 -25.51 5.13
CA GLY A 123 17.03 -24.72 4.71
C GLY A 123 17.03 -24.28 3.25
N GLY A 124 16.03 -24.69 2.45
CA GLY A 124 15.85 -24.22 1.08
C GLY A 124 15.65 -25.36 0.08
N PRO A 125 15.51 -25.03 -1.21
CA PRO A 125 15.40 -26.04 -2.25
C PRO A 125 16.72 -26.81 -2.39
N THR A 126 16.72 -28.14 -2.19
CA THR A 126 17.86 -29.00 -2.55
C THR A 126 17.49 -29.87 -3.73
N CYS A 127 18.39 -30.00 -4.70
CA CYS A 127 18.22 -30.97 -5.77
C CYS A 127 18.34 -32.39 -5.21
N VAL A 128 17.34 -33.22 -5.49
CA VAL A 128 17.37 -34.67 -5.24
C VAL A 128 16.95 -35.42 -6.48
N ASP A 129 17.37 -36.67 -6.59
CA ASP A 129 16.87 -37.58 -7.60
C ASP A 129 15.41 -37.97 -7.27
N GLY A 130 14.48 -37.80 -8.23
CA GLY A 130 13.07 -38.20 -8.06
C GLY A 130 12.05 -37.24 -8.69
N ALA A 131 10.78 -37.35 -8.28
CA ALA A 131 9.71 -36.43 -8.69
C ALA A 131 9.62 -35.24 -7.72
N ALA A 132 9.38 -34.03 -8.23
CA ALA A 132 9.33 -32.82 -7.42
C ALA A 132 8.27 -32.98 -6.32
N ALA A 133 8.61 -32.55 -5.10
CA ALA A 133 7.65 -32.57 -4.01
C ALA A 133 6.47 -31.68 -4.38
N THR A 134 5.26 -32.24 -4.34
CA THR A 134 4.04 -31.49 -4.63
C THR A 134 3.81 -30.43 -3.56
N GLU A 135 3.20 -29.30 -3.94
CA GLU A 135 2.75 -28.28 -2.98
C GLU A 135 1.88 -28.93 -1.89
N GLY A 136 2.13 -28.63 -0.62
CA GLY A 136 1.42 -29.25 0.50
C GLY A 136 1.98 -30.59 0.97
N THR A 137 3.07 -31.10 0.37
CA THR A 137 3.77 -32.29 0.91
C THR A 137 4.27 -31.99 2.34
N PRO A 138 4.00 -32.84 3.35
CA PRO A 138 4.55 -32.67 4.69
C PRO A 138 6.08 -32.71 4.70
N CYS A 139 6.69 -31.87 5.52
CA CYS A 139 8.13 -31.82 5.77
C CYS A 139 8.38 -31.48 7.23
N THR A 140 9.63 -31.54 7.72
CA THR A 140 9.94 -31.48 9.16
C THR A 140 9.36 -30.27 9.87
N SER A 141 9.45 -29.08 9.25
CA SER A 141 8.97 -27.84 9.86
C SER A 141 7.54 -27.44 9.46
N GLY A 142 6.91 -28.14 8.51
CA GLY A 142 5.54 -27.85 8.10
C GLY A 142 5.16 -28.45 6.75
N LEU A 143 4.86 -27.59 5.77
CA LEU A 143 4.39 -28.01 4.44
C LEU A 143 5.28 -27.44 3.34
N CYS A 144 5.34 -28.17 2.22
CA CYS A 144 6.04 -27.72 1.04
C CYS A 144 5.35 -26.56 0.35
N GLY A 145 6.07 -25.44 0.20
CA GLY A 145 5.61 -24.26 -0.52
C GLY A 145 6.64 -23.76 -1.53
N SER A 146 6.36 -23.95 -2.82
CA SER A 146 7.23 -23.66 -3.96
C SER A 146 8.62 -24.30 -3.83
N GLY A 147 8.65 -25.59 -3.51
CA GLY A 147 9.91 -26.35 -3.40
C GLY A 147 10.75 -26.04 -2.16
N SER A 148 10.19 -25.44 -1.12
CA SER A 148 10.89 -25.31 0.17
C SER A 148 9.97 -25.67 1.32
N CYS A 149 10.52 -26.32 2.35
CA CYS A 149 9.77 -26.55 3.57
C CYS A 149 9.48 -25.21 4.26
N ARG A 150 8.21 -24.95 4.57
CA ARG A 150 7.76 -23.71 5.21
C ARG A 150 7.18 -24.01 6.59
N PRO A 151 7.49 -23.17 7.60
CA PRO A 151 7.13 -23.47 8.98
C PRO A 151 5.62 -23.43 9.18
N SER A 152 5.14 -24.26 10.10
CA SER A 152 3.79 -24.15 10.66
C SER A 152 3.79 -23.14 11.80
N VAL A 153 2.85 -22.20 11.77
CA VAL A 153 2.75 -21.10 12.75
C VAL A 153 1.32 -20.99 13.24
N THR A 154 1.18 -20.76 14.55
CA THR A 154 -0.10 -20.46 15.19
C THR A 154 -0.07 -19.06 15.81
N VAL A 155 -1.05 -18.24 15.46
CA VAL A 155 -1.26 -16.91 16.03
C VAL A 155 -2.39 -17.01 17.05
N SER A 156 -2.04 -16.92 18.34
CA SER A 156 -2.98 -16.97 19.46
C SER A 156 -3.25 -15.63 20.13
N ASN A 157 -2.45 -14.61 19.80
CA ASN A 157 -2.52 -13.26 20.34
C ASN A 157 -2.50 -12.24 19.20
N SER A 158 -2.53 -10.95 19.55
CA SER A 158 -2.31 -9.87 18.57
C SER A 158 -0.88 -9.93 18.02
N TRP A 159 -0.75 -9.91 16.70
CA TRP A 159 0.49 -9.86 15.96
C TRP A 159 0.40 -8.78 14.89
N ASN A 160 1.35 -7.85 14.93
CA ASN A 160 1.57 -6.90 13.85
C ASN A 160 2.81 -7.32 13.06
N PRO A 161 2.64 -7.86 11.84
CA PRO A 161 3.74 -8.36 11.05
C PRO A 161 4.66 -7.24 10.57
N SER A 162 4.28 -5.96 10.65
CA SER A 162 5.15 -4.82 10.32
C SER A 162 6.23 -4.56 11.36
N PHE A 163 6.04 -5.00 12.62
CA PHE A 163 6.94 -4.70 13.74
C PHE A 163 7.45 -5.93 14.49
N ALA A 164 6.88 -7.10 14.25
CA ALA A 164 7.24 -8.32 14.99
C ALA A 164 7.28 -9.54 14.07
N SER A 165 8.14 -10.50 14.43
CA SER A 165 8.09 -11.84 13.86
C SER A 165 7.26 -12.77 14.74
N VAL A 166 6.51 -13.66 14.10
CA VAL A 166 5.86 -14.80 14.73
C VAL A 166 6.64 -16.10 14.49
N VAL A 167 7.67 -16.07 13.62
CA VAL A 167 8.52 -17.23 13.34
C VAL A 167 9.65 -17.30 14.38
N PRO A 168 9.76 -18.40 15.15
CA PRO A 168 10.81 -18.55 16.14
C PRO A 168 12.22 -18.35 15.56
N GLY A 169 13.08 -17.63 16.29
CA GLY A 169 14.47 -17.37 15.90
C GLY A 169 14.68 -16.23 14.90
N ARG A 170 13.63 -15.66 14.31
CA ARG A 170 13.74 -14.43 13.53
C ARG A 170 13.70 -13.21 14.44
N THR A 171 14.69 -12.33 14.29
CA THR A 171 14.75 -11.04 14.99
C THR A 171 14.11 -9.91 14.18
N CYS A 172 13.99 -10.09 12.87
CA CYS A 172 13.38 -9.12 11.96
C CYS A 172 11.87 -9.32 11.85
N SER A 173 11.14 -8.20 11.76
CA SER A 173 9.73 -8.13 11.35
C SER A 173 9.42 -9.00 10.13
N ASP A 174 8.28 -9.70 10.17
CA ASP A 174 7.91 -10.67 9.14
C ASP A 174 7.47 -10.03 7.83
N ALA A 175 6.85 -8.85 7.92
CA ALA A 175 6.33 -8.10 6.78
C ALA A 175 6.78 -6.63 6.84
N MET A 176 8.10 -6.46 6.98
CA MET A 176 8.75 -5.16 6.96
C MET A 176 8.50 -4.43 5.64
N SER A 177 8.22 -3.12 5.74
CA SER A 177 7.97 -2.25 4.60
C SER A 177 8.98 -1.11 4.53
N PHE A 178 9.33 -0.73 3.31
CA PHE A 178 10.24 0.35 2.98
C PHE A 178 9.61 1.28 1.95
N ALA A 179 9.84 2.60 2.07
CA ALA A 179 9.50 3.52 1.01
C ALA A 179 10.57 3.44 -0.09
N VAL A 180 10.15 3.34 -1.34
CA VAL A 180 11.04 3.36 -2.48
C VAL A 180 11.37 4.82 -2.81
N THR A 181 12.65 5.10 -3.07
CA THR A 181 13.17 6.44 -3.43
C THR A 181 13.74 6.48 -4.86
N GLY A 182 14.04 5.31 -5.42
CA GLY A 182 14.43 5.12 -6.81
C GLY A 182 14.12 3.69 -7.25
N LEU A 183 13.77 3.53 -8.52
CA LEU A 183 13.37 2.24 -9.08
C LEU A 183 13.94 2.11 -10.49
N THR A 184 14.47 0.93 -10.79
CA THR A 184 14.88 0.51 -12.14
C THR A 184 14.09 -0.73 -12.53
N THR A 185 14.37 -1.31 -13.70
CA THR A 185 13.74 -2.57 -14.11
C THR A 185 14.05 -3.72 -13.17
N THR A 186 15.22 -3.76 -12.54
CA THR A 186 15.69 -4.90 -11.73
C THR A 186 16.10 -4.52 -10.30
N SER A 187 15.90 -3.28 -9.87
CA SER A 187 16.27 -2.88 -8.51
C SER A 187 15.42 -1.74 -7.95
N ALA A 188 15.31 -1.71 -6.62
CA ALA A 188 14.73 -0.61 -5.86
C ALA A 188 15.73 -0.06 -4.84
N THR A 189 15.90 1.25 -4.81
CA THR A 189 16.56 1.96 -3.72
C THR A 189 15.51 2.35 -2.69
N VAL A 190 15.77 2.04 -1.42
CA VAL A 190 14.79 2.20 -0.34
C VAL A 190 15.25 3.16 0.77
N SER A 191 14.29 3.76 1.47
CA SER A 191 14.52 4.59 2.65
C SER A 191 14.50 3.76 3.95
N THR A 192 14.38 4.43 5.11
CA THR A 192 14.23 3.78 6.42
C THR A 192 12.98 2.89 6.49
N SER A 193 13.08 1.74 7.16
CA SER A 193 11.97 0.83 7.42
C SER A 193 10.93 1.43 8.38
N SER A 194 9.77 0.80 8.40
CA SER A 194 8.64 1.16 9.27
C SER A 194 8.91 1.08 10.77
N ASP A 195 9.78 0.19 11.22
CA ASP A 195 10.05 -0.02 12.66
C ASP A 195 11.00 1.04 13.27
N GLY A 196 11.45 2.02 12.48
CA GLY A 196 12.38 3.07 12.92
C GLY A 196 13.77 2.55 13.28
N THR A 197 13.94 1.24 13.45
CA THR A 197 15.24 0.60 13.45
C THR A 197 15.76 0.75 12.05
N GLN A 198 16.74 1.64 11.87
CA GLN A 198 17.35 1.80 10.57
C GLN A 198 17.75 0.43 10.02
N LEU A 199 17.87 0.35 8.70
CA LEU A 199 18.86 -0.47 8.03
C LEU A 199 20.27 -0.04 8.51
N SER A 200 20.53 -0.10 9.82
CA SER A 200 21.83 0.15 10.42
C SER A 200 22.74 -0.99 10.00
N ALA A 201 23.97 -0.64 9.65
CA ALA A 201 25.01 -1.54 9.16
C ALA A 201 25.07 -2.85 9.98
N GLY A 202 24.45 -3.93 9.47
CA GLY A 202 24.58 -5.27 10.06
C GLY A 202 23.35 -6.18 10.03
N ALA A 203 22.13 -5.66 9.87
CA ALA A 203 20.92 -6.51 9.83
C ALA A 203 20.13 -6.28 8.53
N SER A 204 20.35 -7.12 7.52
CA SER A 204 19.47 -7.17 6.35
C SER A 204 18.25 -8.02 6.68
N CYS A 205 17.13 -7.37 7.02
CA CYS A 205 15.85 -8.07 7.23
C CYS A 205 15.24 -8.65 5.94
N LEU A 206 15.90 -8.40 4.81
CA LEU A 206 15.70 -9.07 3.54
C LEU A 206 16.90 -9.99 3.26
N SER A 207 16.61 -11.18 2.76
CA SER A 207 17.60 -12.15 2.30
C SER A 207 17.31 -12.56 0.86
N GLN A 208 18.32 -13.09 0.16
CA GLN A 208 18.11 -13.69 -1.16
C GLN A 208 17.00 -14.76 -1.09
N GLY A 209 16.10 -14.76 -2.08
CA GLY A 209 14.95 -15.65 -2.16
C GLY A 209 13.73 -15.20 -1.35
N ASP A 210 13.82 -14.12 -0.55
CA ASP A 210 12.62 -13.51 0.03
C ASP A 210 11.68 -13.01 -1.08
N GLU A 211 10.39 -13.22 -0.88
CA GLU A 211 9.35 -12.65 -1.73
C GLU A 211 8.99 -11.26 -1.21
N VAL A 212 8.88 -10.29 -2.12
CA VAL A 212 8.54 -8.90 -1.82
C VAL A 212 7.39 -8.44 -2.71
N LEU A 213 6.48 -7.67 -2.13
CA LEU A 213 5.44 -6.92 -2.80
C LEU A 213 5.97 -5.53 -3.12
N LEU A 214 6.02 -5.19 -4.41
CA LEU A 214 6.21 -3.82 -4.88
C LEU A 214 4.84 -3.25 -5.22
N ILE A 215 4.48 -2.08 -4.67
CA ILE A 215 3.15 -1.48 -4.86
C ILE A 215 3.21 0.05 -4.85
N ASN A 216 2.54 0.70 -5.80
CA ASN A 216 2.29 2.14 -5.74
C ASN A 216 1.04 2.41 -4.91
N LEU A 217 1.21 3.07 -3.76
CA LEU A 217 0.14 3.32 -2.81
C LEU A 217 -0.52 4.68 -2.97
N GLN A 218 0.08 5.70 -3.60
CA GLN A 218 -0.55 7.03 -3.72
C GLN A 218 0.18 7.87 -4.78
N GLY A 219 -0.57 8.67 -5.55
CA GLY A 219 -0.03 9.65 -6.49
C GLY A 219 -0.48 11.07 -6.12
N SER A 220 -0.16 12.05 -6.96
CA SER A 220 -0.81 13.37 -6.91
C SER A 220 -2.03 13.43 -7.83
N ILE A 221 -2.85 14.46 -7.66
CA ILE A 221 -3.98 14.75 -8.57
C ILE A 221 -3.45 14.81 -10.01
N GLY A 222 -4.11 14.10 -10.93
CA GLY A 222 -3.70 13.97 -12.33
C GLY A 222 -2.63 12.91 -12.61
N GLU A 223 -1.99 12.34 -11.58
CA GLU A 223 -0.90 11.35 -11.72
C GLU A 223 -1.25 10.04 -11.00
N VAL A 224 -2.51 9.61 -11.06
CA VAL A 224 -2.98 8.39 -10.36
C VAL A 224 -3.04 7.14 -11.25
N ALA A 225 -2.64 7.25 -12.52
CA ALA A 225 -2.76 6.16 -13.48
C ALA A 225 -2.04 4.88 -13.06
N ASN A 226 -0.92 4.99 -12.35
CA ASN A 226 -0.15 3.84 -11.83
C ASN A 226 -0.45 3.50 -10.38
N VAL A 227 -1.31 4.26 -9.69
CA VAL A 227 -1.64 3.96 -8.29
C VAL A 227 -2.39 2.64 -8.22
N GLY A 228 -1.93 1.80 -7.31
CA GLY A 228 -2.36 0.43 -7.11
C GLY A 228 -1.71 -0.59 -8.04
N ASN A 229 -0.85 -0.19 -8.98
CA ASN A 229 0.01 -1.16 -9.66
C ASN A 229 0.83 -1.92 -8.62
N TRP A 230 0.88 -3.24 -8.76
CA TRP A 230 1.55 -4.12 -7.82
C TRP A 230 2.14 -5.34 -8.53
N GLU A 231 3.26 -5.84 -7.99
CA GLU A 231 3.92 -7.07 -8.44
C GLU A 231 4.54 -7.81 -7.25
N LEU A 232 4.63 -9.13 -7.37
CA LEU A 232 5.44 -9.96 -6.48
C LEU A 232 6.77 -10.25 -7.17
N LEU A 233 7.87 -9.95 -6.48
CA LEU A 233 9.23 -10.13 -6.97
C LEU A 233 10.00 -10.96 -5.95
N GLN A 234 11.10 -11.59 -6.39
CA GLN A 234 12.04 -12.25 -5.49
C GLN A 234 13.30 -11.41 -5.34
N VAL A 235 13.84 -11.34 -4.13
CA VAL A 235 15.12 -10.69 -3.84
C VAL A 235 16.26 -11.56 -4.38
N ALA A 236 17.05 -11.04 -5.31
CA ALA A 236 18.30 -11.66 -5.75
C ALA A 236 19.44 -11.31 -4.80
N SER A 237 19.55 -10.03 -4.44
CA SER A 237 20.57 -9.54 -3.51
C SER A 237 20.13 -8.25 -2.84
N TYR A 238 20.80 -7.90 -1.75
CA TYR A 238 20.58 -6.65 -1.03
C TYR A 238 21.91 -6.03 -0.60
N SER A 239 22.06 -4.72 -0.83
CA SER A 239 23.23 -3.92 -0.47
C SER A 239 22.85 -2.93 0.62
N VAL A 240 23.43 -3.11 1.82
CA VAL A 240 23.24 -2.19 2.95
C VAL A 240 23.82 -0.80 2.66
N PRO A 241 25.05 -0.64 2.11
CA PRO A 241 25.63 0.69 1.88
C PRO A 241 24.82 1.55 0.90
N SER A 242 24.30 0.95 -0.17
CA SER A 242 23.52 1.65 -1.20
C SER A 242 22.01 1.61 -0.95
N LYS A 243 21.55 0.85 0.05
CA LYS A 243 20.14 0.58 0.34
C LYS A 243 19.39 0.07 -0.90
N THR A 244 20.04 -0.79 -1.67
CA THR A 244 19.50 -1.28 -2.94
C THR A 244 19.09 -2.74 -2.79
N VAL A 245 17.83 -3.03 -3.12
CA VAL A 245 17.32 -4.38 -3.31
C VAL A 245 17.36 -4.69 -4.79
N THR A 246 18.06 -5.75 -5.19
CA THR A 246 18.07 -6.26 -6.56
C THR A 246 17.07 -7.40 -6.67
N PHE A 247 16.24 -7.38 -7.69
CA PHE A 247 15.25 -8.40 -7.98
C PHE A 247 15.82 -9.50 -8.86
N ALA A 248 15.35 -10.74 -8.68
CA ALA A 248 15.73 -11.88 -9.51
C ALA A 248 15.15 -11.79 -10.93
N THR A 249 14.03 -11.09 -11.10
CA THR A 249 13.37 -10.85 -12.38
C THR A 249 13.09 -9.37 -12.55
N ALA A 250 13.06 -8.90 -13.79
CA ALA A 250 12.65 -7.53 -14.07
C ALA A 250 11.18 -7.32 -13.69
N LYS A 251 10.86 -6.14 -13.13
CA LYS A 251 9.48 -5.68 -13.00
C LYS A 251 8.90 -5.42 -14.40
N THR A 252 7.59 -5.59 -14.53
CA THR A 252 6.85 -5.46 -15.78
C THR A 252 5.95 -4.24 -15.82
N ARG A 253 5.76 -3.56 -14.68
CA ARG A 253 4.88 -2.38 -14.56
C ARG A 253 5.66 -1.11 -14.22
N ASN A 254 5.00 0.02 -14.44
CA ASN A 254 5.49 1.35 -14.07
C ASN A 254 4.86 1.81 -12.75
N TYR A 255 5.64 2.51 -11.93
CA TYR A 255 5.23 2.95 -10.60
C TYR A 255 5.40 4.45 -10.40
N GLY A 256 5.98 5.16 -11.37
CA GLY A 256 6.17 6.60 -11.37
C GLY A 256 4.98 7.37 -11.94
N ALA A 257 5.20 8.65 -12.21
CA ALA A 257 4.22 9.49 -12.88
C ALA A 257 4.23 9.21 -14.39
N GLY A 258 3.08 8.84 -14.97
CA GLY A 258 2.98 8.54 -16.41
C GLY A 258 3.43 7.13 -16.77
N ASN A 259 4.30 6.97 -17.77
CA ASN A 259 4.72 5.66 -18.30
C ASN A 259 6.14 5.26 -17.89
N ASP A 260 6.62 5.76 -16.74
CA ASP A 260 7.97 5.49 -16.23
C ASP A 260 7.98 5.34 -14.70
N ASP A 261 9.18 5.30 -14.09
CA ASP A 261 9.40 5.23 -12.65
C ASP A 261 9.93 6.55 -12.04
N THR A 262 9.60 7.68 -12.65
CA THR A 262 9.97 9.00 -12.15
C THR A 262 9.06 9.48 -11.03
N LYS A 263 9.48 10.53 -10.31
CA LYS A 263 8.74 11.16 -9.20
C LYS A 263 8.39 10.24 -8.02
N ILE A 264 9.06 9.09 -7.89
CA ILE A 264 8.95 8.20 -6.73
C ILE A 264 9.74 8.75 -5.55
N GLY A 265 9.10 8.81 -4.38
CA GLY A 265 9.75 9.15 -3.11
C GLY A 265 8.77 9.48 -1.98
N PRO A 266 9.27 9.62 -0.74
CA PRO A 266 8.45 9.97 0.41
C PRO A 266 7.93 11.41 0.33
N THR A 267 7.01 11.74 1.22
CA THR A 267 6.40 13.06 1.28
C THR A 267 7.38 14.12 1.75
N GLY A 268 7.24 15.34 1.23
CA GLY A 268 8.12 16.46 1.56
C GLY A 268 9.40 16.52 0.72
N VAL A 269 9.67 15.52 -0.11
CA VAL A 269 10.76 15.59 -1.09
C VAL A 269 10.26 16.27 -2.36
N SER A 270 10.93 17.37 -2.74
CA SER A 270 10.55 18.16 -3.92
C SER A 270 10.52 17.31 -5.19
N GLY A 271 9.47 17.50 -6.01
CA GLY A 271 9.28 16.76 -7.26
C GLY A 271 8.86 15.29 -7.11
N LYS A 272 8.61 14.80 -5.88
CA LYS A 272 8.18 13.41 -5.62
C LYS A 272 6.69 13.32 -5.34
N THR A 273 5.93 12.82 -6.30
CA THR A 273 4.47 12.72 -6.26
C THR A 273 3.94 11.31 -6.06
N GLN A 274 4.79 10.28 -6.21
CA GLN A 274 4.39 8.87 -6.12
C GLN A 274 4.92 8.22 -4.84
N ARG A 275 4.06 7.47 -4.14
CA ARG A 275 4.35 6.76 -2.90
C ARG A 275 4.42 5.27 -3.16
N VAL A 276 5.61 4.77 -3.47
CA VAL A 276 5.84 3.37 -3.78
C VAL A 276 6.43 2.67 -2.56
N MET A 277 5.86 1.53 -2.22
CA MET A 277 6.28 0.71 -1.08
C MET A 277 6.82 -0.63 -1.57
N LEU A 278 7.93 -1.04 -0.98
CA LEU A 278 8.43 -2.42 -1.06
C LEU A 278 8.18 -3.09 0.29
N MET A 279 7.52 -4.23 0.31
CA MET A 279 7.16 -4.94 1.55
C MET A 279 7.51 -6.42 1.44
N ARG A 280 8.16 -6.98 2.47
CA ARG A 280 8.37 -8.43 2.55
C ARG A 280 7.03 -9.15 2.69
N VAL A 281 6.84 -10.24 1.94
CA VAL A 281 5.66 -11.11 2.07
C VAL A 281 6.07 -12.36 2.86
N PRO A 282 5.65 -12.51 4.14
CA PRO A 282 5.97 -13.70 4.91
C PRO A 282 5.29 -14.94 4.32
N ARG A 283 5.99 -16.07 4.36
CA ARG A 283 5.58 -17.34 3.76
C ARG A 283 5.50 -18.44 4.81
N PHE A 284 4.35 -19.11 4.86
CA PHE A 284 4.07 -20.17 5.83
C PHE A 284 3.71 -21.49 5.13
N GLY A 285 3.99 -22.61 5.80
CA GLY A 285 3.45 -23.91 5.38
C GLY A 285 2.00 -23.96 5.83
N VAL A 286 1.80 -23.98 7.14
CA VAL A 286 0.49 -23.80 7.76
C VAL A 286 0.50 -22.50 8.55
N LEU A 287 -0.51 -21.65 8.35
CA LEU A 287 -0.79 -20.54 9.25
C LEU A 287 -2.18 -20.74 9.86
N THR A 288 -2.24 -20.80 11.18
CA THR A 288 -3.50 -20.87 11.93
C THR A 288 -3.66 -19.60 12.74
N VAL A 289 -4.71 -18.83 12.48
CA VAL A 289 -5.13 -17.70 13.30
C VAL A 289 -6.28 -18.19 14.16
N THR A 290 -5.99 -18.50 15.43
CA THR A 290 -7.00 -19.00 16.38
C THR A 290 -8.04 -17.92 16.70
N ASN A 291 -9.15 -18.28 17.33
CA ASN A 291 -10.24 -17.35 17.68
C ASN A 291 -9.83 -16.13 18.54
N THR A 292 -8.71 -16.20 19.28
CA THR A 292 -8.13 -15.07 20.02
C THR A 292 -6.98 -14.38 19.27
N GLY A 293 -6.52 -14.97 18.17
CA GLY A 293 -5.48 -14.43 17.32
C GLY A 293 -5.95 -13.24 16.50
N THR A 294 -5.10 -12.22 16.35
CA THR A 294 -5.35 -11.10 15.45
C THR A 294 -4.08 -10.79 14.66
N VAL A 295 -4.20 -10.69 13.34
CA VAL A 295 -3.15 -10.24 12.43
C VAL A 295 -3.56 -8.90 11.87
N ALA A 296 -2.83 -7.84 12.20
CA ALA A 296 -3.12 -6.50 11.69
C ALA A 296 -1.83 -5.72 11.42
N THR A 297 -1.75 -5.14 10.23
CA THR A 297 -0.61 -4.29 9.82
C THR A 297 -0.64 -2.93 10.52
N GLN A 298 0.47 -2.21 10.42
CA GLN A 298 0.50 -0.78 10.76
C GLN A 298 -0.42 0.03 9.83
N PRO A 299 -1.03 1.11 10.32
CA PRO A 299 -1.83 1.97 9.47
C PRO A 299 -0.94 2.73 8.46
N TRP A 300 -1.55 3.30 7.43
CA TRP A 300 -0.90 4.15 6.43
C TRP A 300 -0.19 5.35 7.08
N GLU A 301 1.10 5.52 6.80
CA GLU A 301 1.88 6.64 7.30
C GLU A 301 2.28 7.56 6.14
N ALA A 302 1.42 8.54 5.88
CA ALA A 302 1.51 9.39 4.70
C ALA A 302 2.84 10.13 4.54
N LEU A 303 3.52 10.48 5.64
CA LEU A 303 4.83 11.12 5.58
C LEU A 303 5.90 10.16 5.02
N MET A 304 5.82 8.90 5.41
CA MET A 304 6.74 7.85 4.96
C MET A 304 6.32 7.25 3.61
N GLY A 305 5.02 7.26 3.28
CA GLY A 305 4.50 6.63 2.07
C GLY A 305 4.42 5.11 2.15
N ILE A 306 4.22 4.55 3.36
CA ILE A 306 4.17 3.11 3.63
C ILE A 306 3.02 2.76 4.59
N GLY A 307 2.75 1.47 4.76
CA GLY A 307 1.72 0.96 5.68
C GLY A 307 0.36 0.74 5.01
N GLY A 308 -0.63 0.33 5.80
CA GLY A 308 -2.00 0.08 5.32
C GLY A 308 -2.18 -1.19 4.49
N VAL A 309 -1.14 -2.04 4.38
CA VAL A 309 -1.18 -3.31 3.64
C VAL A 309 -0.87 -4.47 4.57
N THR A 310 -1.76 -5.45 4.63
CA THR A 310 -1.56 -6.78 5.24
C THR A 310 -1.37 -7.77 4.11
N ALA A 311 -0.15 -8.25 3.90
CA ALA A 311 0.16 -9.24 2.86
C ALA A 311 0.85 -10.47 3.47
N LEU A 312 0.42 -11.67 3.07
CA LEU A 312 1.08 -12.92 3.45
C LEU A 312 0.82 -14.03 2.42
N ARG A 313 1.67 -15.07 2.47
CA ARG A 313 1.50 -16.30 1.72
C ARG A 313 1.48 -17.50 2.65
N ALA A 314 0.59 -18.47 2.40
CA ALA A 314 0.58 -19.74 3.11
C ALA A 314 0.21 -20.91 2.19
N VAL A 315 0.73 -22.12 2.43
CA VAL A 315 0.22 -23.30 1.72
C VAL A 315 -1.19 -23.62 2.22
N LYS A 316 -1.38 -23.58 3.53
CA LYS A 316 -2.69 -23.72 4.19
C LYS A 316 -2.91 -22.59 5.19
N LEU A 317 -4.05 -21.91 5.08
CA LEU A 317 -4.48 -20.85 6.00
C LEU A 317 -5.81 -21.23 6.65
N THR A 318 -5.82 -21.29 7.98
CA THR A 318 -7.05 -21.43 8.78
C THR A 318 -7.26 -20.16 9.61
N VAL A 319 -8.44 -19.55 9.51
CA VAL A 319 -8.78 -18.29 10.19
C VAL A 319 -10.03 -18.49 11.04
N ASP A 320 -9.84 -18.68 12.34
CA ASP A 320 -10.89 -18.63 13.35
C ASP A 320 -10.90 -17.30 14.11
N GLY A 321 -9.79 -16.55 14.08
CA GLY A 321 -9.65 -15.20 14.61
C GLY A 321 -9.77 -14.12 13.54
N THR A 322 -8.94 -13.08 13.62
CA THR A 322 -9.03 -11.92 12.71
C THR A 322 -7.75 -11.70 11.91
N ILE A 323 -7.88 -11.51 10.60
CA ILE A 323 -6.86 -10.88 9.74
C ILE A 323 -7.46 -9.59 9.20
N SER A 324 -6.87 -8.43 9.52
CA SER A 324 -7.54 -7.15 9.26
C SER A 324 -6.60 -6.03 8.82
N ALA A 325 -7.07 -5.27 7.84
CA ALA A 325 -6.63 -3.95 7.47
C ALA A 325 -7.75 -2.89 7.72
N ASP A 326 -8.68 -3.18 8.64
CA ASP A 326 -9.75 -2.25 9.02
C ASP A 326 -9.16 -0.96 9.59
N ALA A 327 -9.64 0.19 9.13
CA ALA A 327 -9.15 1.50 9.56
C ALA A 327 -7.62 1.65 9.49
N ARG A 328 -6.98 1.00 8.51
CA ARG A 328 -5.53 1.08 8.27
C ARG A 328 -5.16 1.84 6.99
N GLY A 329 -6.15 2.29 6.20
CA GLY A 329 -5.93 3.04 4.96
C GLY A 329 -5.70 4.55 5.17
N TYR A 330 -6.00 5.32 4.13
CA TYR A 330 -5.89 6.79 4.12
C TYR A 330 -6.66 7.45 5.26
N ARG A 331 -6.18 8.63 5.65
CA ARG A 331 -6.69 9.39 6.78
C ARG A 331 -7.82 10.31 6.38
N ASP A 332 -8.77 10.50 7.29
CA ASP A 332 -9.79 11.52 7.14
C ASP A 332 -9.21 12.93 7.21
N GLY A 333 -9.93 13.87 6.61
CA GLY A 333 -9.68 15.29 6.71
C GLY A 333 -9.91 15.79 8.13
N ARG A 334 -9.08 16.75 8.54
CA ARG A 334 -9.28 17.49 9.80
C ARG A 334 -10.48 18.41 9.69
N GLY A 335 -11.30 18.36 10.73
CA GLY A 335 -12.39 19.31 10.90
C GLY A 335 -11.88 20.62 11.49
N SER A 336 -12.75 21.62 11.48
CA SER A 336 -12.53 22.88 12.18
C SER A 336 -13.47 22.99 13.36
N VAL A 337 -12.98 23.61 14.43
CA VAL A 337 -13.78 23.96 15.61
C VAL A 337 -13.92 25.48 15.67
N ASP A 338 -15.13 25.98 15.89
CA ASP A 338 -15.42 27.41 16.05
C ASP A 338 -16.44 27.61 17.19
N ARG A 339 -16.17 28.59 18.07
CA ARG A 339 -17.08 28.98 19.14
C ARG A 339 -18.24 29.81 18.64
N SER A 340 -17.96 30.69 17.68
CA SER A 340 -18.89 31.72 17.24
C SER A 340 -19.85 31.18 16.18
N CYS A 341 -19.41 30.19 15.41
CA CYS A 341 -20.10 29.61 14.27
C CYS A 341 -20.49 30.64 13.21
N VAL A 342 -19.85 31.80 13.24
CA VAL A 342 -20.08 32.91 12.31
C VAL A 342 -18.98 32.97 11.24
N TYR A 343 -17.91 32.18 11.40
CA TYR A 343 -16.79 32.21 10.47
C TYR A 343 -16.90 31.19 9.35
N ASN A 344 -16.47 31.63 8.18
CA ASN A 344 -16.17 30.78 7.04
C ASN A 344 -14.87 30.04 7.32
N VAL A 345 -14.96 28.87 7.97
CA VAL A 345 -13.76 28.12 8.36
C VAL A 345 -13.40 27.09 7.30
N PRO A 346 -12.12 27.01 6.91
CA PRO A 346 -11.71 25.97 5.99
C PRO A 346 -11.68 24.64 6.75
N THR A 347 -12.15 23.57 6.13
CA THR A 347 -11.92 22.20 6.61
C THR A 347 -11.01 21.49 5.61
N MET A 348 -10.45 20.34 6.01
CA MET A 348 -9.66 19.54 5.09
C MET A 348 -10.51 18.50 4.40
N ARG A 349 -10.24 18.26 3.12
CA ARG A 349 -10.68 17.03 2.43
C ARG A 349 -10.00 15.79 3.01
N GLY A 350 -10.62 14.63 2.81
CA GLY A 350 -10.00 13.34 3.12
C GLY A 350 -8.81 13.01 2.22
N GLU A 351 -7.88 12.22 2.75
CA GLU A 351 -6.77 11.67 1.97
C GLU A 351 -7.24 10.55 1.04
N SER A 352 -6.63 10.44 -0.14
CA SER A 352 -7.05 9.51 -1.19
C SER A 352 -5.88 9.07 -2.09
N ILE A 353 -6.18 8.30 -3.15
CA ILE A 353 -5.17 7.93 -4.16
C ILE A 353 -4.56 9.13 -4.89
N GLY A 354 -5.28 10.26 -4.93
CA GLY A 354 -4.83 11.51 -5.54
C GLY A 354 -4.03 12.42 -4.62
N GLY A 355 -3.72 11.97 -3.39
CA GLY A 355 -2.82 12.68 -2.49
C GLY A 355 -3.42 13.00 -1.13
N PHE A 356 -2.70 13.82 -0.37
CA PHE A 356 -2.96 14.13 1.03
C PHE A 356 -4.28 14.85 1.26
N ALA A 357 -4.75 14.73 2.50
CA ALA A 357 -5.67 15.69 3.10
C ALA A 357 -5.07 17.10 2.98
N ALA A 358 -5.86 18.04 2.48
CA ALA A 358 -5.45 19.43 2.31
C ALA A 358 -6.60 20.38 2.63
N VAL A 359 -6.23 21.59 3.05
CA VAL A 359 -7.13 22.69 3.39
C VAL A 359 -7.67 23.30 2.10
N GLY A 360 -8.99 23.45 1.99
CA GLY A 360 -9.64 24.21 0.91
C GLY A 360 -9.67 23.53 -0.46
N GLY A 361 -10.71 23.84 -1.22
CA GLY A 361 -10.91 23.38 -2.60
C GLY A 361 -12.31 22.79 -2.79
N GLY A 362 -13.18 23.52 -3.49
CA GLY A 362 -14.44 23.00 -3.99
C GLY A 362 -14.18 21.94 -5.07
N GLY A 363 -13.96 20.71 -4.64
CA GLY A 363 -13.72 19.56 -5.50
C GLY A 363 -13.33 18.36 -4.67
N ALA A 364 -14.14 17.30 -4.70
CA ALA A 364 -13.75 16.01 -4.17
C ALA A 364 -12.54 15.52 -4.98
N PRO A 365 -11.37 15.26 -4.37
CA PRO A 365 -10.33 14.49 -5.05
C PRO A 365 -10.89 13.10 -5.38
N ILE A 366 -10.21 12.36 -6.26
CA ILE A 366 -10.59 10.99 -6.59
C ILE A 366 -10.66 10.18 -5.29
N GLY A 367 -11.87 9.84 -4.83
CA GLY A 367 -12.12 9.09 -3.60
C GLY A 367 -12.47 9.90 -2.37
N GLY A 368 -11.67 10.90 -2.03
CA GLY A 368 -11.86 11.68 -0.82
C GLY A 368 -13.08 12.59 -0.93
N SER A 369 -13.98 12.57 0.05
CA SER A 369 -15.08 13.53 0.05
C SER A 369 -14.57 14.94 0.36
N SER A 370 -15.26 15.95 -0.18
CA SER A 370 -14.84 17.34 -0.07
C SER A 370 -14.83 17.80 1.39
N GLY A 371 -13.77 18.50 1.79
CA GLY A 371 -13.86 19.45 2.89
C GLY A 371 -14.67 20.67 2.45
N TRP A 372 -15.32 21.33 3.38
CA TRP A 372 -16.05 22.56 3.15
C TRP A 372 -15.16 23.81 3.09
N VAL A 373 -15.57 24.73 2.20
CA VAL A 373 -15.16 26.14 2.18
C VAL A 373 -16.45 26.95 2.05
N MET A 374 -16.80 27.74 3.07
CA MET A 374 -17.85 28.75 2.90
C MET A 374 -17.35 29.85 1.99
N ASN A 375 -17.97 30.01 0.83
CA ASN A 375 -17.76 31.17 -0.04
C ASN A 375 -19.02 32.02 -0.22
N ASP A 376 -20.07 31.82 0.58
CA ASP A 376 -21.28 32.65 0.50
C ASP A 376 -21.28 33.75 1.59
N PRO A 377 -21.19 35.05 1.21
CA PRO A 377 -21.19 36.15 2.14
C PRO A 377 -22.57 36.61 2.65
N SER A 378 -23.73 36.08 2.20
CA SER A 378 -25.02 36.54 2.76
C SER A 378 -26.28 35.69 2.43
N PRO A 379 -27.21 35.46 3.39
CA PRO A 379 -27.11 35.67 4.83
C PRO A 379 -26.39 34.50 5.51
N PRO A 380 -25.88 34.69 6.74
CA PRO A 380 -25.32 33.61 7.54
C PRO A 380 -26.47 32.71 7.98
N THR A 381 -26.96 31.83 7.11
CA THR A 381 -27.64 30.64 7.61
C THR A 381 -26.55 29.82 8.25
N SER A 382 -26.31 30.08 9.54
CA SER A 382 -25.46 29.21 10.32
C SER A 382 -26.06 27.82 10.13
N PHE A 383 -25.27 26.92 9.54
CA PHE A 383 -25.57 25.50 9.61
C PHE A 383 -25.27 24.96 11.03
N ALA A 384 -25.04 25.88 11.97
CA ALA A 384 -24.68 25.70 13.35
C ALA A 384 -25.92 25.79 14.24
N GLY A 385 -26.77 24.77 14.13
CA GLY A 385 -27.34 24.26 15.37
C GLY A 385 -26.21 23.63 16.20
N ASP A 386 -26.47 23.34 17.48
CA ASP A 386 -25.54 22.59 18.34
C ASP A 386 -25.29 21.14 17.86
N ASP A 387 -25.75 20.79 16.65
CA ASP A 387 -25.73 19.46 16.07
C ASP A 387 -24.53 19.29 15.12
N LEU A 388 -23.74 18.25 15.35
CA LEU A 388 -22.63 17.86 14.49
C LEU A 388 -23.17 17.43 13.11
N PRO A 389 -22.75 18.06 12.00
CA PRO A 389 -23.18 17.64 10.67
C PRO A 389 -22.66 16.24 10.34
N LEU A 390 -23.48 15.45 9.63
CA LEU A 390 -23.03 14.19 9.03
C LEU A 390 -22.27 14.50 7.75
N MET A 391 -20.97 14.16 7.74
CA MET A 391 -20.10 14.44 6.61
C MET A 391 -20.37 13.49 5.45
N PRO A 392 -20.18 13.93 4.19
CA PRO A 392 -20.27 13.05 3.04
C PRO A 392 -19.29 11.89 3.18
N GLY A 393 -19.78 10.70 2.86
CA GLY A 393 -18.98 9.48 2.82
C GLY A 393 -17.88 9.56 1.79
N ALA A 394 -16.70 9.09 2.18
CA ALA A 394 -15.63 8.85 1.21
C ALA A 394 -16.01 7.72 0.26
N ALA A 395 -15.42 7.68 -0.92
CA ALA A 395 -15.67 6.65 -1.92
C ALA A 395 -14.47 5.74 -2.13
N HIS A 396 -14.76 4.57 -2.70
CA HIS A 396 -13.80 3.63 -3.25
C HIS A 396 -14.44 2.94 -4.46
N ALA A 397 -14.66 1.63 -4.41
CA ALA A 397 -15.40 0.87 -5.42
C ALA A 397 -16.81 1.41 -5.64
N GLN A 398 -17.43 1.89 -4.56
CA GLN A 398 -18.73 2.53 -4.58
C GLN A 398 -18.62 3.97 -4.09
N ALA A 399 -19.56 4.80 -4.53
CA ALA A 399 -19.69 6.15 -4.01
C ALA A 399 -20.10 6.10 -2.53
N GLY A 400 -19.65 7.09 -1.76
CA GLY A 400 -20.20 7.33 -0.43
C GLY A 400 -21.59 7.96 -0.51
N GLU A 401 -22.30 7.99 0.60
CA GLU A 401 -23.54 8.75 0.71
C GLU A 401 -23.23 10.23 0.92
N ALA A 402 -24.06 11.10 0.36
CA ALA A 402 -23.89 12.53 0.55
C ALA A 402 -24.15 12.94 2.01
N GLY A 403 -23.44 13.96 2.48
CA GLY A 403 -23.62 14.47 3.84
C GLY A 403 -24.96 15.17 4.00
N LYS A 404 -25.42 15.37 5.22
CA LYS A 404 -26.73 15.99 5.50
C LYS A 404 -26.67 17.03 6.61
N ASN A 405 -27.40 18.14 6.39
CA ASN A 405 -27.59 19.23 7.35
C ASN A 405 -28.95 19.14 8.10
N PRO A 406 -29.11 19.83 9.26
CA PRO A 406 -30.34 19.71 10.06
C PRO A 406 -31.62 20.13 9.30
N LEU A 407 -31.45 20.81 8.17
CA LEU A 407 -32.49 21.29 7.28
C LEU A 407 -32.70 20.35 6.07
N GLY A 408 -32.15 19.14 6.10
CA GLY A 408 -32.23 18.14 5.02
C GLY A 408 -31.46 18.50 3.76
N ARG A 409 -30.57 19.51 3.80
CA ARG A 409 -29.75 19.90 2.66
C ARG A 409 -28.50 19.04 2.60
N THR A 410 -28.12 18.68 1.39
CA THR A 410 -26.93 17.89 1.10
C THR A 410 -25.64 18.68 1.41
N PHE A 411 -24.70 18.07 2.13
CA PHE A 411 -23.39 18.64 2.43
C PHE A 411 -22.29 18.01 1.58
N GLY A 412 -21.64 18.86 0.78
CA GLY A 412 -20.49 18.46 -0.05
C GLY A 412 -20.86 17.46 -1.15
N ALA A 413 -19.90 17.20 -2.03
CA ALA A 413 -19.99 16.06 -2.93
C ALA A 413 -19.52 14.80 -2.20
N ASP A 414 -20.14 13.68 -2.52
CA ASP A 414 -19.59 12.36 -2.26
C ASP A 414 -18.22 12.22 -2.93
N GLY A 415 -17.43 11.26 -2.43
CA GLY A 415 -16.17 10.93 -3.08
C GLY A 415 -16.39 10.36 -4.49
N THR A 416 -15.51 10.68 -5.44
CA THR A 416 -15.51 10.02 -6.75
C THR A 416 -14.98 8.58 -6.62
N THR A 417 -15.64 7.60 -7.23
CA THR A 417 -15.20 6.20 -7.17
C THR A 417 -13.86 5.96 -7.85
N TYR A 418 -13.11 4.97 -7.37
CA TYR A 418 -11.86 4.53 -7.99
C TYR A 418 -11.51 3.08 -7.63
N GLY A 419 -10.41 2.59 -8.21
CA GLY A 419 -9.99 1.21 -8.11
C GLY A 419 -10.67 0.34 -9.17
N VAL A 420 -10.21 -0.91 -9.27
CA VAL A 420 -10.65 -1.89 -10.27
C VAL A 420 -10.95 -3.20 -9.56
N SER A 421 -12.04 -3.85 -9.95
CA SER A 421 -12.50 -5.11 -9.36
C SER A 421 -11.82 -6.36 -9.92
N ASP A 422 -10.88 -6.21 -10.86
CA ASP A 422 -10.27 -7.32 -11.60
C ASP A 422 -8.88 -7.73 -11.06
N ALA A 423 -8.51 -7.26 -9.86
CA ALA A 423 -7.19 -7.43 -9.23
C ALA A 423 -5.99 -6.89 -10.03
N THR A 424 -6.19 -6.18 -11.14
CA THR A 424 -5.07 -5.54 -11.85
C THR A 424 -4.44 -4.42 -11.03
N LYS A 425 -5.20 -3.82 -10.10
CA LYS A 425 -4.69 -2.87 -9.10
C LYS A 425 -5.19 -3.17 -7.70
N LEU A 426 -4.36 -2.90 -6.70
CA LEU A 426 -4.69 -2.94 -5.28
C LEU A 426 -4.69 -1.52 -4.72
N THR A 427 -5.82 -1.06 -4.19
CA THR A 427 -5.96 0.32 -3.72
C THR A 427 -6.60 0.37 -2.34
N MET A 428 -6.12 1.26 -1.47
CA MET A 428 -6.78 1.51 -0.18
C MET A 428 -8.06 2.32 -0.39
N GLY A 429 -8.96 2.29 0.59
CA GLY A 429 -10.11 3.20 0.66
C GLY A 429 -9.69 4.65 0.91
N SER A 430 -10.57 5.61 0.65
CA SER A 430 -10.35 7.03 0.92
C SER A 430 -10.89 7.46 2.28
N GLY A 431 -10.21 8.45 2.86
CA GLY A 431 -10.68 9.12 4.05
C GLY A 431 -11.85 10.07 3.75
N ALA A 432 -12.71 10.29 4.73
CA ALA A 432 -13.80 11.25 4.66
C ALA A 432 -13.30 12.68 4.86
N GLY A 433 -14.06 13.67 4.38
CA GLY A 433 -13.83 15.08 4.64
C GLY A 433 -13.94 15.43 6.13
N GLY A 434 -13.23 16.48 6.53
CA GLY A 434 -13.32 17.07 7.86
C GLY A 434 -14.58 17.92 8.01
N GLY A 435 -15.26 17.78 9.14
CA GLY A 435 -16.47 18.56 9.44
C GLY A 435 -16.22 19.84 10.21
N LEU A 436 -17.29 20.60 10.43
CA LEU A 436 -17.30 21.75 11.32
C LEU A 436 -17.98 21.34 12.63
N ALA A 437 -17.32 21.57 13.76
CA ALA A 437 -17.92 21.43 15.07
C ALA A 437 -18.07 22.80 15.74
N CYS A 438 -19.24 23.03 16.31
CA CYS A 438 -19.65 24.27 16.95
C CYS A 438 -19.83 24.05 18.46
N GLY A 439 -19.36 24.98 19.28
CA GLY A 439 -19.53 24.85 20.74
C GLY A 439 -18.94 25.97 21.58
N ALA A 440 -19.65 26.35 22.64
CA ALA A 440 -19.27 27.43 23.56
C ALA A 440 -17.92 27.20 24.29
N SER A 441 -17.43 25.96 24.28
CA SER A 441 -16.17 25.51 24.89
C SER A 441 -14.93 25.66 24.01
N PHE A 442 -15.06 26.09 22.76
CA PHE A 442 -13.92 26.33 21.87
C PHE A 442 -13.38 27.76 22.00
N ALA A 443 -12.13 27.98 21.60
CA ALA A 443 -11.54 29.33 21.56
C ALA A 443 -12.25 30.22 20.54
N ASP A 444 -12.18 31.54 20.72
CA ASP A 444 -12.85 32.53 19.87
C ASP A 444 -12.30 32.62 18.42
N GLN A 445 -11.39 31.73 18.04
CA GLN A 445 -10.79 31.68 16.71
C GLN A 445 -10.92 30.27 16.13
N PRO A 446 -11.25 30.15 14.84
CA PRO A 446 -11.38 28.87 14.20
C PRO A 446 -10.02 28.18 14.07
N ILE A 447 -9.93 26.97 14.59
CA ILE A 447 -8.70 26.17 14.54
C ILE A 447 -9.03 24.84 13.89
N LEU A 448 -8.18 24.40 12.96
CA LEU A 448 -8.18 23.03 12.46
C LEU A 448 -7.83 22.12 13.63
N ASP A 449 -8.81 21.36 14.10
CA ASP A 449 -8.68 20.61 15.35
C ASP A 449 -7.53 19.59 15.23
N PRO A 450 -6.44 19.75 16.01
CA PRO A 450 -5.33 18.81 15.98
C PRO A 450 -5.66 17.49 16.72
N PHE A 451 -6.74 17.44 17.49
CA PHE A 451 -7.09 16.35 18.41
C PHE A 451 -8.21 15.42 17.91
N VAL A 452 -8.93 15.75 16.83
CA VAL A 452 -9.82 14.74 16.20
C VAL A 452 -8.93 13.70 15.53
N LEU A 453 -8.62 12.64 16.28
CA LEU A 453 -7.96 11.42 15.82
C LEU A 453 -8.58 11.05 14.48
N ALA A 454 -7.81 11.21 13.40
CA ALA A 454 -8.30 10.95 12.06
C ALA A 454 -8.67 9.47 11.98
N SER A 455 -9.97 9.19 11.89
CA SER A 455 -10.44 7.92 11.37
C SER A 455 -9.78 7.65 10.04
N ARG A 456 -9.72 6.36 9.71
CA ARG A 456 -9.03 5.88 8.53
C ARG A 456 -9.97 4.99 7.75
N SER A 457 -9.76 4.97 6.46
CA SER A 457 -10.42 4.04 5.55
C SER A 457 -9.89 2.62 5.70
N GLY A 458 -10.50 1.69 4.96
CA GLY A 458 -9.96 0.34 4.82
C GLY A 458 -8.61 0.34 4.09
N GLY A 459 -7.67 -0.48 4.57
CA GLY A 459 -6.39 -0.73 3.91
C GLY A 459 -6.50 -1.77 2.78
N ILE A 460 -5.43 -2.54 2.58
CA ILE A 460 -5.37 -3.66 1.65
C ILE A 460 -5.07 -4.95 2.44
N THR A 461 -5.83 -6.00 2.20
CA THR A 461 -5.55 -7.36 2.67
C THR A 461 -5.30 -8.26 1.46
N LEU A 462 -4.06 -8.72 1.29
CA LEU A 462 -3.60 -9.60 0.21
C LEU A 462 -3.21 -10.97 0.77
N LEU A 463 -3.98 -12.01 0.44
CA LEU A 463 -3.72 -13.38 0.89
C LEU A 463 -3.42 -14.28 -0.31
N LEU A 464 -2.24 -14.89 -0.31
CA LEU A 464 -1.78 -15.80 -1.36
C LEU A 464 -1.71 -17.21 -0.76
N VAL A 465 -2.74 -18.03 -0.98
CA VAL A 465 -2.98 -19.24 -0.18
C VAL A 465 -3.17 -20.47 -1.05
N GLY A 466 -2.62 -21.63 -0.69
CA GLY A 466 -2.96 -22.88 -1.39
C GLY A 466 -4.40 -23.31 -1.07
N GLU A 467 -4.71 -23.35 0.23
CA GLU A 467 -6.02 -23.65 0.81
C GLU A 467 -6.37 -22.58 1.85
N LEU A 468 -7.61 -22.08 1.82
CA LEU A 468 -8.18 -21.20 2.83
C LEU A 468 -9.42 -21.82 3.45
N THR A 469 -9.46 -21.86 4.79
CA THR A 469 -10.68 -22.08 5.56
C THR A 469 -10.90 -20.94 6.55
N VAL A 470 -11.99 -20.20 6.39
CA VAL A 470 -12.46 -19.23 7.37
C VAL A 470 -13.52 -19.90 8.25
N GLY A 471 -13.21 -20.10 9.52
CA GLY A 471 -14.11 -20.70 10.48
C GLY A 471 -15.29 -19.79 10.83
N ALA A 472 -16.24 -20.32 11.62
CA ALA A 472 -17.47 -19.60 11.96
C ALA A 472 -17.21 -18.26 12.67
N THR A 473 -16.15 -18.18 13.48
CA THR A 473 -15.72 -16.95 14.18
C THR A 473 -14.68 -16.14 13.42
N GLY A 474 -14.18 -16.67 12.31
CA GLY A 474 -13.12 -16.04 11.52
C GLY A 474 -13.55 -14.71 10.92
N LYS A 475 -12.59 -13.81 10.71
CA LYS A 475 -12.80 -12.55 10.00
C LYS A 475 -11.58 -12.22 9.14
N ILE A 476 -11.83 -11.86 7.89
CA ILE A 476 -10.82 -11.27 7.00
C ILE A 476 -11.38 -9.94 6.51
N SER A 477 -10.71 -8.82 6.78
CA SER A 477 -11.33 -7.53 6.43
C SER A 477 -10.41 -6.39 6.09
N ALA A 478 -10.97 -5.40 5.38
CA ALA A 478 -10.39 -4.10 5.06
C ALA A 478 -11.49 -3.03 5.05
N SER A 479 -12.20 -2.89 6.16
CA SER A 479 -13.37 -1.99 6.28
C SER A 479 -12.96 -0.58 6.73
N GLY A 480 -13.75 0.42 6.33
CA GLY A 480 -13.60 1.79 6.81
C GLY A 480 -13.96 1.93 8.29
N ALA A 481 -13.38 2.93 8.97
CA ALA A 481 -13.76 3.26 10.34
C ALA A 481 -15.21 3.78 10.38
N ALA A 482 -16.01 3.22 11.30
CA ALA A 482 -17.28 3.84 11.70
C ALA A 482 -17.01 4.85 12.81
N THR A 483 -17.48 6.09 12.64
CA THR A 483 -17.33 7.16 13.64
C THR A 483 -18.64 7.92 13.80
N ALA A 484 -18.75 8.84 14.75
CA ALA A 484 -20.00 9.58 14.92
C ALA A 484 -20.32 10.51 13.73
N ALA A 485 -19.32 10.98 12.96
CA ALA A 485 -19.52 12.05 11.98
C ALA A 485 -18.84 11.83 10.62
N LYS A 486 -17.89 10.91 10.52
CA LYS A 486 -17.02 10.73 9.34
C LYS A 486 -17.05 9.28 8.87
N PRO A 487 -17.82 8.96 7.82
CA PRO A 487 -17.85 7.61 7.28
C PRO A 487 -16.75 7.43 6.23
N ALA A 488 -15.62 6.83 6.64
CA ALA A 488 -14.53 6.49 5.73
C ALA A 488 -14.88 5.30 4.83
N SER A 489 -14.27 5.17 3.66
CA SER A 489 -14.63 4.08 2.72
C SER A 489 -14.01 2.73 3.10
N GLY A 490 -14.56 1.65 2.55
CA GLY A 490 -13.92 0.34 2.54
C GLY A 490 -12.65 0.33 1.67
N GLY A 491 -11.81 -0.69 1.85
CA GLY A 491 -10.55 -0.89 1.16
C GLY A 491 -10.57 -2.10 0.22
N TYR A 492 -9.47 -2.86 0.16
CA TYR A 492 -9.35 -4.00 -0.76
C TYR A 492 -9.09 -5.29 -0.02
N VAL A 493 -9.86 -6.34 -0.31
CA VAL A 493 -9.53 -7.71 0.07
C VAL A 493 -9.30 -8.54 -1.18
N PHE A 494 -8.08 -9.02 -1.38
CA PHE A 494 -7.73 -9.91 -2.47
C PHE A 494 -7.22 -11.25 -1.91
N ILE A 495 -7.91 -12.32 -2.26
CA ILE A 495 -7.53 -13.69 -1.88
C ILE A 495 -7.31 -14.48 -3.17
N LYS A 496 -6.09 -14.98 -3.36
CA LYS A 496 -5.72 -15.81 -4.49
C LYS A 496 -5.22 -17.17 -4.00
N GLY A 497 -5.72 -18.25 -4.60
CA GLY A 497 -5.36 -19.59 -4.19
C GLY A 497 -5.96 -20.75 -4.98
N GLY A 498 -5.92 -21.93 -4.36
CA GLY A 498 -6.59 -23.14 -4.86
C GLY A 498 -8.01 -23.23 -4.34
N ALA A 499 -8.19 -23.92 -3.22
CA ALA A 499 -9.51 -24.10 -2.58
C ALA A 499 -9.77 -23.00 -1.54
N LEU A 500 -10.83 -22.23 -1.73
CA LEU A 500 -11.19 -21.09 -0.89
C LEU A 500 -12.56 -21.31 -0.25
N ASN A 501 -12.59 -21.57 1.06
CA ASN A 501 -13.79 -21.46 1.88
C ASN A 501 -13.72 -20.16 2.68
N VAL A 502 -14.48 -19.15 2.24
CA VAL A 502 -14.50 -17.82 2.84
C VAL A 502 -15.57 -17.65 3.93
N GLY A 503 -16.31 -18.72 4.24
CA GLY A 503 -17.45 -18.70 5.16
C GLY A 503 -18.64 -17.88 4.64
N THR A 504 -19.71 -17.76 5.44
CA THR A 504 -20.86 -16.88 5.17
C THR A 504 -20.67 -15.46 5.77
N GLY A 505 -20.10 -14.53 5.00
CA GLY A 505 -20.01 -13.11 5.35
C GLY A 505 -18.83 -12.72 6.24
N GLN A 506 -17.84 -13.61 6.44
CA GLN A 506 -16.64 -13.36 7.23
C GLN A 506 -15.61 -12.49 6.50
N VAL A 507 -15.66 -12.43 5.16
CA VAL A 507 -14.78 -11.58 4.36
C VAL A 507 -15.45 -10.24 4.07
N LYS A 508 -14.85 -9.13 4.53
CA LYS A 508 -15.47 -7.80 4.47
C LYS A 508 -14.55 -6.69 3.97
N ALA A 509 -15.06 -5.85 3.07
CA ALA A 509 -14.45 -4.59 2.66
C ALA A 509 -15.51 -3.47 2.66
N VAL A 510 -16.24 -3.31 3.76
CA VAL A 510 -17.38 -2.39 3.81
C VAL A 510 -16.97 -0.96 4.19
N GLY A 511 -17.73 0.01 3.72
CA GLY A 511 -17.65 1.39 4.19
C GLY A 511 -17.96 1.52 5.67
N GLY A 512 -17.35 2.52 6.31
CA GLY A 512 -17.72 2.97 7.63
C GLY A 512 -19.10 3.61 7.62
N THR A 513 -19.69 3.75 8.81
CA THR A 513 -20.95 4.46 9.00
C THR A 513 -20.75 5.63 9.94
N ALA A 514 -21.47 6.72 9.69
CA ALA A 514 -21.63 7.83 10.59
C ALA A 514 -23.08 7.90 11.04
N THR A 515 -23.31 7.99 12.34
CA THR A 515 -24.65 8.06 12.92
C THR A 515 -24.78 9.31 13.76
N GLY A 516 -25.78 10.13 13.45
CA GLY A 516 -26.05 11.34 14.20
C GLY A 516 -26.40 10.97 15.64
N THR A 517 -25.72 11.58 16.60
CA THR A 517 -25.85 11.23 18.03
C THR A 517 -26.78 12.18 18.80
N ALA A 518 -27.12 13.33 18.22
CA ALA A 518 -27.91 14.37 18.85
C ALA A 518 -28.73 15.20 17.85
N GLY A 519 -29.69 15.93 18.41
CA GLY A 519 -30.59 16.87 17.74
C GLY A 519 -31.31 16.30 16.53
N ALA A 520 -31.40 17.08 15.45
CA ALA A 520 -32.26 16.79 14.30
C ALA A 520 -31.89 15.50 13.54
N PHE A 521 -30.68 14.97 13.76
CA PHE A 521 -30.14 13.81 13.06
C PHE A 521 -29.92 12.60 13.94
N LYS A 522 -30.44 12.63 15.17
CA LYS A 522 -30.33 11.47 16.02
C LYS A 522 -30.84 10.24 15.25
N ASP A 523 -29.98 9.23 15.15
CA ASP A 523 -30.23 7.97 14.44
C ASP A 523 -30.19 8.02 12.89
N GLU A 524 -29.96 9.19 12.26
CA GLU A 524 -29.65 9.25 10.84
C GLU A 524 -28.28 8.66 10.55
N VAL A 525 -28.17 7.92 9.44
CA VAL A 525 -26.93 7.25 9.02
C VAL A 525 -26.47 7.78 7.68
N VAL A 526 -25.19 8.10 7.58
CA VAL A 526 -24.46 8.31 6.32
C VAL A 526 -23.36 7.24 6.20
N LYS A 527 -23.23 6.64 5.03
CA LYS A 527 -22.26 5.57 4.76
C LYS A 527 -21.11 6.00 3.88
N GLY A 528 -19.95 5.39 4.12
CA GLY A 528 -18.82 5.43 3.21
C GLY A 528 -19.06 4.41 2.10
N GLY A 529 -18.46 4.64 0.94
CA GLY A 529 -18.49 3.68 -0.15
C GLY A 529 -17.83 2.37 0.25
N ASP A 530 -18.45 1.26 -0.14
CA ASP A 530 -17.83 -0.05 0.00
C ASP A 530 -16.57 -0.15 -0.87
N GLY A 531 -15.70 -1.06 -0.47
CA GLY A 531 -14.48 -1.40 -1.16
C GLY A 531 -14.62 -2.58 -2.13
N TYR A 532 -13.52 -3.26 -2.43
CA TYR A 532 -13.52 -4.45 -3.28
C TYR A 532 -13.20 -5.73 -2.51
N VAL A 533 -13.87 -6.80 -2.90
CA VAL A 533 -13.47 -8.17 -2.57
C VAL A 533 -13.24 -8.93 -3.88
N VAL A 534 -12.07 -9.55 -4.00
CA VAL A 534 -11.71 -10.40 -5.16
C VAL A 534 -11.27 -11.75 -4.65
N LEU A 535 -11.84 -12.80 -5.24
CA LEU A 535 -11.51 -14.19 -4.96
C LEU A 535 -11.06 -14.86 -6.26
N GLN A 536 -9.81 -15.33 -6.29
CA GLN A 536 -9.23 -16.11 -7.39
C GLN A 536 -8.91 -17.50 -6.88
N GLY A 537 -9.76 -18.48 -7.18
CA GLY A 537 -9.63 -19.85 -6.68
C GLY A 537 -10.10 -20.89 -7.68
N THR A 538 -9.54 -22.10 -7.64
CA THR A 538 -10.05 -23.24 -8.42
C THR A 538 -11.38 -23.75 -7.87
N SER A 539 -11.66 -23.51 -6.59
CA SER A 539 -12.97 -23.69 -5.99
C SER A 539 -13.20 -22.61 -4.93
N VAL A 540 -14.38 -21.97 -4.97
CA VAL A 540 -14.75 -20.90 -4.04
C VAL A 540 -16.11 -21.22 -3.44
N THR A 541 -16.19 -21.22 -2.10
CA THR A 541 -17.42 -21.43 -1.33
C THR A 541 -17.58 -20.36 -0.27
N GLY A 542 -18.83 -19.99 0.02
CA GLY A 542 -19.16 -18.94 0.99
C GLY A 542 -19.65 -17.64 0.33
N THR A 543 -19.78 -16.59 1.14
CA THR A 543 -20.23 -15.25 0.74
C THR A 543 -19.35 -14.17 1.37
N THR A 544 -19.27 -13.02 0.71
CA THR A 544 -18.47 -11.87 1.15
C THR A 544 -19.33 -10.60 1.16
N SER A 545 -18.84 -9.53 1.81
CA SER A 545 -19.51 -8.22 1.82
C SER A 545 -18.52 -7.09 1.51
N PRO A 546 -18.60 -6.39 0.37
CA PRO A 546 -19.54 -6.62 -0.72
C PRO A 546 -19.34 -7.99 -1.40
N ALA A 547 -20.26 -8.36 -2.29
CA ALA A 547 -20.14 -9.59 -3.07
C ALA A 547 -18.83 -9.59 -3.87
N ALA A 548 -18.10 -10.72 -3.82
CA ALA A 548 -16.80 -10.83 -4.44
C ALA A 548 -16.90 -10.86 -5.96
N ASN A 549 -15.92 -10.27 -6.62
CA ASN A 549 -15.63 -10.55 -8.01
C ASN A 549 -14.82 -11.85 -8.07
N GLN A 550 -15.38 -12.86 -8.72
CA GLN A 550 -14.70 -14.11 -8.99
C GLN A 550 -14.04 -14.03 -10.37
N LEU A 551 -12.75 -14.33 -10.43
CA LEU A 551 -11.93 -14.24 -11.63
C LEU A 551 -11.34 -15.59 -11.99
#